data_AF-A0A914GWA3-F1
#
_entry.id   AF-A0A914GWA3-F1
#
_cell.length_a   1.000
_cell.length_b   1.000
_cell.length_c   1.000
_cell.angle_alpha   90.00
_cell.angle_beta   90.00
_cell.angle_gamma   90.00
#
_symmetry.space_group_name_H-M   'P 1'
#
loop_
_entity.id
_entity.type
_entity.pdbx_description
1 polymer ?
#
loop_
_entity_poly.entity_id
_entity_poly.type
_entity_poly.pdbx_seq_one_letter_code
_entity_poly.pdbx_strand_id
1 'polypeptide(L)'
;MSRPTHHNAFGRQHAQQLSSPSSSKMAICYRDISGDGVPVVAHVPQRPLTFREFRHYLSISSKDRRQFFFKSTCEDGSAPYQLLLISDDVTFLPVFEGKVSAECHAPLSDSD
;
A
#
# COMPACT_ATOMS: atom_id res chain seq x y z
N MET A 1 -49.11 -36.34 32.89
CA MET A 1 -49.82 -36.54 31.60
C MET A 1 -50.34 -35.18 31.17
N SER A 2 -50.05 -34.53 30.02
CA SER A 2 -49.11 -34.62 28.91
C SER A 2 -49.16 -33.24 28.22
N ARG A 3 -48.06 -32.74 27.63
CA ARG A 3 -48.02 -31.47 26.85
C ARG A 3 -48.70 -31.62 25.48
N PRO A 4 -49.10 -30.52 24.82
CA PRO A 4 -48.33 -30.03 23.66
C PRO A 4 -48.26 -28.48 23.61
N THR A 5 -47.11 -27.84 23.40
CA THR A 5 -46.44 -27.52 22.11
C THR A 5 -47.26 -26.62 21.19
N HIS A 6 -46.95 -25.32 21.17
CA HIS A 6 -47.26 -24.45 20.02
C HIS A 6 -45.96 -23.99 19.37
N HIS A 7 -45.85 -24.39 18.11
CA HIS A 7 -44.82 -24.09 17.14
C HIS A 7 -44.81 -22.59 16.84
N ASN A 8 -43.66 -21.93 16.92
CA ASN A 8 -43.41 -20.70 16.19
C ASN A 8 -42.51 -21.04 14.99
N ALA A 9 -43.13 -21.14 13.82
CA ALA A 9 -42.47 -21.19 12.53
C ALA A 9 -42.68 -19.85 11.83
N PHE A 10 -41.67 -18.98 11.84
CA PHE A 10 -41.62 -17.86 10.90
C PHE A 10 -40.18 -17.59 10.45
N GLY A 11 -39.98 -17.77 9.15
CA GLY A 11 -39.16 -16.86 8.36
C GLY A 11 -37.66 -17.09 8.39
N ARG A 12 -37.18 -17.96 7.50
CA ARG A 12 -35.83 -17.87 6.92
C ARG A 12 -35.55 -16.42 6.50
N GLN A 13 -34.70 -15.71 7.21
CA GLN A 13 -34.06 -14.51 6.68
C GLN A 13 -32.82 -14.95 5.91
N HIS A 14 -33.06 -15.22 4.63
CA HIS A 14 -32.02 -15.22 3.59
C HIS A 14 -31.68 -13.74 3.31
N ALA A 15 -30.96 -13.09 4.23
CA ALA A 15 -30.31 -11.84 3.92
C ALA A 15 -29.10 -12.21 3.06
N GLN A 16 -29.31 -12.25 1.74
CA GLN A 16 -28.22 -12.27 0.78
C GLN A 16 -27.38 -11.03 1.08
N GLN A 17 -26.19 -11.25 1.67
CA GLN A 17 -25.12 -10.29 1.69
C GLN A 17 -24.87 -9.88 0.24
N LEU A 18 -25.43 -8.75 -0.18
CA LEU A 18 -24.86 -8.00 -1.30
C LEU A 18 -23.48 -7.59 -0.82
N SER A 19 -22.48 -8.41 -1.09
CA SER A 19 -21.09 -8.02 -1.04
C SER A 19 -20.94 -6.88 -2.03
N SER A 20 -21.03 -5.64 -1.52
CA SER A 20 -20.58 -4.44 -2.21
C SER A 20 -19.24 -4.74 -2.88
N PRO A 21 -18.99 -4.31 -4.13
CA PRO A 21 -17.74 -4.59 -4.80
C PRO A 21 -16.61 -4.09 -3.90
N SER A 22 -15.89 -5.04 -3.32
CA SER A 22 -14.74 -4.78 -2.47
C SER A 22 -13.80 -3.90 -3.28
N SER A 23 -13.70 -2.62 -2.93
CA SER A 23 -12.70 -1.75 -3.53
C SER A 23 -11.35 -2.36 -3.21
N SER A 24 -10.72 -3.04 -4.18
CA SER A 24 -9.42 -3.68 -3.99
C SER A 24 -8.42 -2.61 -3.56
N LYS A 25 -7.75 -2.85 -2.43
CA LYS A 25 -6.74 -1.93 -1.87
C LYS A 25 -5.36 -2.55 -2.03
N MET A 26 -4.34 -1.72 -2.28
CA MET A 26 -2.94 -2.12 -2.19
C MET A 26 -2.26 -1.43 -1.00
N ALA A 27 -1.22 -2.06 -0.46
CA ALA A 27 -0.34 -1.42 0.51
C ALA A 27 0.69 -0.55 -0.22
N ILE A 28 0.97 0.63 0.35
CA ILE A 28 2.12 1.45 -0.02
C ILE A 28 2.94 1.73 1.23
N CYS A 29 4.26 1.72 1.12
CA CYS A 29 5.11 1.99 2.26
C CYS A 29 6.46 2.59 1.88
N TYR A 30 7.08 3.25 2.86
CA TYR A 30 8.52 3.53 2.82
C TYR A 30 9.19 3.20 4.15
N ARG A 31 10.47 2.89 4.08
CA ARG A 31 11.35 2.74 5.25
C ARG A 31 12.55 3.66 5.09
N ASP A 32 12.87 4.39 6.15
CA ASP A 32 14.15 5.08 6.26
C ASP A 32 15.25 4.07 6.58
N ILE A 33 16.23 3.91 5.69
CA ILE A 33 17.31 2.94 5.87
C ILE A 33 18.48 3.48 6.69
N SER A 34 18.52 4.79 6.95
CA SER A 34 19.59 5.44 7.72
C SER A 34 19.38 5.31 9.24
N GLY A 35 18.28 4.70 9.69
CA GLY A 35 17.99 4.45 11.09
C GLY A 35 17.22 3.15 11.32
N ASP A 36 16.82 2.91 12.57
CA ASP A 36 16.07 1.71 13.00
C ASP A 36 14.57 1.76 12.62
N GLY A 37 14.22 2.58 11.61
CA GLY A 37 12.88 3.12 11.42
C GLY A 37 11.82 2.06 11.14
N VAL A 38 10.74 2.10 11.92
CA VAL A 38 9.47 1.41 11.62
C VAL A 38 8.97 1.90 10.26
N PRO A 39 8.61 1.00 9.32
CA PRO A 39 8.12 1.42 8.01
C PRO A 39 6.79 2.16 8.15
N VAL A 40 6.65 3.26 7.42
CA VAL A 40 5.38 3.97 7.29
C VAL A 40 4.54 3.27 6.23
N VAL A 41 3.30 2.92 6.55
CA VAL A 41 2.43 2.12 5.68
C VAL A 41 1.06 2.78 5.55
N ALA A 42 0.52 2.79 4.33
CA ALA A 42 -0.86 3.17 4.04
C ALA A 42 -1.53 2.15 3.11
N HIS A 43 -2.86 2.10 3.14
CA HIS A 43 -3.66 1.30 2.20
C HIS A 43 -4.45 2.23 1.28
N VAL A 44 -4.29 2.03 -0.02
CA VAL A 44 -4.84 2.93 -1.06
C VAL A 44 -5.61 2.12 -2.10
N PRO A 45 -6.52 2.74 -2.88
CA PRO A 45 -7.19 2.06 -3.97
C PRO A 45 -6.17 1.43 -4.93
N GLN A 46 -6.43 0.20 -5.37
CA GLN A 46 -5.54 -0.52 -6.28
C GLN A 46 -5.63 0.08 -7.69
N ARG A 47 -4.77 1.07 -7.96
CA ARG A 47 -4.61 1.74 -9.25
C ARG A 47 -3.17 2.24 -9.42
N PRO A 48 -2.75 2.62 -10.64
CA PRO A 48 -1.47 3.29 -10.83
C PRO A 48 -1.38 4.55 -9.96
N LEU A 49 -0.21 4.75 -9.36
CA LEU A 49 0.10 5.88 -8.49
C LEU A 49 1.30 6.63 -9.05
N THR A 50 1.20 7.96 -9.02
CA THR A 50 2.36 8.84 -9.26
C THR A 50 3.15 9.06 -7.97
N PHE A 51 4.40 9.51 -8.09
CA PHE A 51 5.21 9.85 -6.92
C PHE A 51 4.56 10.94 -6.07
N ARG A 52 3.90 11.93 -6.70
CA ARG A 52 3.12 12.96 -5.98
C ARG A 52 2.04 12.37 -5.09
N GLU A 53 1.30 11.39 -5.60
CA GLU A 53 0.21 10.75 -4.85
C GLU A 53 0.74 9.89 -3.71
N PHE A 54 1.84 9.17 -3.93
CA PHE A 54 2.51 8.42 -2.87
C PHE A 54 2.93 9.34 -1.72
N ARG A 55 3.55 10.48 -2.04
CA ARG A 55 3.90 11.49 -1.03
C ARG A 55 2.67 11.98 -0.29
N HIS A 56 1.58 12.26 -1.01
CA HIS A 56 0.33 12.70 -0.42
C HIS A 56 -0.26 11.67 0.57
N TYR A 57 -0.38 10.40 0.17
CA TYR A 57 -0.94 9.35 1.03
C TYR A 57 -0.11 9.09 2.30
N LEU A 58 1.21 9.25 2.21
CA LEU A 58 2.14 9.00 3.30
C LEU A 58 2.55 10.28 4.04
N SER A 59 1.88 11.41 3.75
CA SER A 59 2.15 12.72 4.37
C SER A 59 3.61 13.18 4.25
N ILE A 60 4.27 12.84 3.15
CA ILE A 60 5.63 13.26 2.82
C ILE A 60 5.56 14.67 2.21
N SER A 61 6.29 15.61 2.81
CA SER A 61 6.32 17.00 2.36
C SER A 61 6.93 17.12 0.96
N SER A 62 6.42 18.04 0.14
CA SER A 62 7.08 18.41 -1.13
C SER A 62 8.47 19.01 -0.93
N LYS A 63 8.78 19.48 0.29
CA LYS A 63 10.10 20.00 0.69
C LYS A 63 11.04 18.91 1.20
N ASP A 64 10.56 17.67 1.33
CA ASP A 64 11.39 16.54 1.72
C ASP A 64 12.45 16.29 0.63
N ARG A 65 13.72 16.29 1.05
CA ARG A 65 14.89 16.14 0.16
C ARG A 65 15.46 14.73 0.19
N ARG A 66 14.81 13.79 0.88
CA ARG A 66 15.20 12.39 0.88
C ARG A 66 15.05 11.81 -0.52
N GLN A 67 15.96 10.91 -0.86
CA GLN A 67 15.88 10.16 -2.11
C GLN A 67 15.04 8.91 -1.88
N PHE A 68 14.10 8.63 -2.78
CA PHE A 68 13.19 7.49 -2.69
C PHE A 68 13.52 6.46 -3.76
N PHE A 69 13.83 5.25 -3.32
CA PHE A 69 14.18 4.10 -4.14
C PHE A 69 13.06 3.07 -4.08
N PHE A 70 12.38 2.85 -5.19
CA PHE A 70 11.21 1.97 -5.25
C PHE A 70 11.59 0.57 -5.70
N LYS A 71 11.03 -0.45 -5.03
CA LYS A 71 11.18 -1.85 -5.45
C LYS A 71 10.44 -2.09 -6.76
N SER A 72 11.12 -2.66 -7.74
CA SER A 72 10.53 -3.14 -8.99
C SER A 72 11.07 -4.50 -9.37
N THR A 73 10.39 -5.20 -10.27
CA THR A 73 10.86 -6.46 -10.86
C THR A 73 12.13 -6.23 -11.67
N CYS A 74 13.13 -7.11 -11.54
CA CYS A 74 14.28 -7.15 -12.44
C CYS A 74 13.88 -7.71 -13.80
N GLU A 75 14.26 -7.05 -14.89
CA GLU A 75 13.95 -7.50 -16.25
C GLU A 75 14.75 -8.76 -16.64
N ASP A 76 15.96 -8.92 -16.11
CA ASP A 76 16.88 -10.02 -16.43
C ASP A 76 16.78 -11.23 -15.48
N GLY A 77 15.88 -11.19 -14.49
CA GLY A 77 15.71 -12.27 -13.50
C GLY A 77 16.93 -12.53 -12.60
N SER A 78 17.92 -11.64 -12.61
CA SER A 78 19.17 -11.77 -11.87
C SER A 78 19.03 -11.60 -10.35
N ALA A 79 17.96 -10.93 -9.92
CA ALA A 79 17.67 -10.62 -8.52
C ALA A 79 16.15 -10.62 -8.29
N PRO A 80 15.70 -10.78 -7.02
CA PRO A 80 14.27 -10.79 -6.70
C PRO A 80 13.59 -9.43 -7.00
N TYR A 81 14.33 -8.33 -6.84
CA TYR A 81 13.89 -6.99 -7.16
C TYR A 81 15.09 -6.07 -7.41
N GLN A 82 14.85 -4.94 -8.07
CA GLN A 82 15.77 -3.82 -8.19
C GLN A 82 15.20 -2.59 -7.50
N LEU A 83 16.07 -1.62 -7.20
CA LEU A 83 15.71 -0.34 -6.60
C LEU A 83 15.80 0.77 -7.66
N LEU A 84 14.67 1.42 -7.93
CA LEU A 84 14.58 2.52 -8.89
C LEU A 84 14.48 3.86 -8.16
N LEU A 85 15.45 4.74 -8.38
CA LEU A 85 15.36 6.12 -7.90
C LEU A 85 14.27 6.87 -8.67
N ILE A 86 13.26 7.35 -7.96
CA ILE A 86 12.20 8.18 -8.53
C ILE A 86 12.15 9.50 -7.77
N SER A 87 12.36 10.59 -8.51
CA SER A 87 12.37 11.96 -7.98
C SER A 87 11.31 12.86 -8.62
N ASP A 88 10.78 12.47 -9.78
CA ASP A 88 9.81 13.25 -10.53
C ASP A 88 8.36 12.93 -10.09
N ASP A 89 7.58 13.98 -9.85
CA ASP A 89 6.22 13.88 -9.28
C ASP A 89 5.20 13.21 -10.18
N VAL A 90 5.40 13.28 -11.50
CA VAL A 90 4.45 12.74 -12.48
C VAL A 90 4.79 11.30 -12.87
N THR A 91 5.94 10.81 -12.43
CA THR A 91 6.39 9.44 -12.69
C THR A 91 5.53 8.42 -11.96
N PHE A 92 5.08 7.40 -12.69
CA PHE A 92 4.33 6.28 -12.13
C PHE A 92 5.25 5.35 -11.35
N LEU A 93 4.76 4.87 -10.21
CA LEU A 93 5.53 4.04 -9.30
C LEU A 93 5.42 2.56 -9.68
N PRO A 94 6.53 1.81 -9.59
CA PRO A 94 6.51 0.38 -9.82
C PRO A 94 5.72 -0.32 -8.70
N VAL A 95 4.97 -1.35 -9.10
CA VAL A 95 4.29 -2.26 -8.17
C VAL A 95 5.08 -3.56 -8.14
N PHE A 96 5.51 -3.96 -6.95
CA PHE A 96 6.24 -5.21 -6.71
C PHE A 96 5.45 -6.05 -5.71
N GLU A 97 5.14 -7.30 -6.04
CA GLU A 97 4.32 -8.20 -5.21
C GLU A 97 2.97 -7.59 -4.77
N GLY A 98 2.34 -6.82 -5.65
CA GLY A 98 1.03 -6.21 -5.38
C GLY A 98 1.05 -5.02 -4.42
N LYS A 99 2.22 -4.47 -4.09
CA LYS A 99 2.41 -3.27 -3.24
C LYS A 99 3.40 -2.30 -3.87
N VAL A 100 3.37 -1.06 -3.41
CA VAL A 100 4.45 -0.09 -3.68
C VAL A 100 5.32 -0.02 -2.44
N SER A 101 6.62 -0.27 -2.57
CA SER A 101 7.56 -0.24 -1.45
C SER A 101 8.76 0.61 -1.81
N ALA A 102 9.09 1.55 -0.94
CA ALA A 102 10.24 2.42 -1.10
C ALA A 102 11.22 2.31 0.07
N GLU A 103 12.48 2.55 -0.23
CA GLU A 103 13.55 2.81 0.71
C GLU A 103 13.92 4.28 0.56
N CYS A 104 13.98 5.04 1.66
CA CYS A 104 14.41 6.42 1.62
C CYS A 104 15.73 6.63 2.36
N HIS A 105 16.58 7.46 1.77
CA HIS A 105 17.87 7.83 2.34
C HIS A 105 17.80 9.27 2.82
N ALA A 106 18.50 9.59 3.90
CA ALA A 106 18.75 10.97 4.28
C ALA A 106 19.25 11.78 3.07
N PRO A 107 18.91 13.08 2.97
CA PRO A 107 19.50 13.92 1.93
C PRO A 107 21.02 13.82 2.02
N LEU A 108 21.69 13.75 0.87
CA LEU A 108 23.15 13.84 0.80
C LEU A 108 23.56 15.10 1.56
N SER A 109 24.22 14.94 2.72
CA SER A 109 24.87 16.07 3.37
C SER A 109 25.94 16.56 2.42
N ASP A 110 25.77 17.78 1.96
CA ASP A 110 26.84 18.55 1.32
C ASP A 110 27.85 18.86 2.43
N SER A 111 28.81 17.96 2.64
CA SER A 111 29.92 18.22 3.54
C SER A 111 30.81 19.28 2.88
N ASP A 112 30.77 20.48 3.46
CA ASP A 112 31.68 21.63 3.23
C ASP A 112 33.16 21.26 3.47
#